data_AF-A0AAE3M9M9-F1
#
_entry.id   AF-A0AAE3M9M9-F1
#
_cell.length_a   1.000
_cell.length_b   1.000
_cell.length_c   1.000
_cell.angle_alpha   90.00
_cell.angle_beta   90.00
_cell.angle_gamma   90.00
#
_symmetry.space_group_name_H-M   'P 1'
#
loop_
_entity.id
_entity.type
_entity.pdbx_description
1 polymer ?
#
loop_
_entity_poly.entity_id
_entity_poly.type
_entity_poly.pdbx_seq_one_letter_code
_entity_poly.pdbx_strand_id
1 'polypeptide(L)'
;MRELKELFRLRGQLVKERKMLFTHEKVKPEMPYNSIKAHYASKKVLDCLSESIKEIEQEIMSIIDSDINLSRNYYLVTSVVGVGQVTACELIVKTGNFKEINTARKASSYAGICPFPNSSGKMVKKSKVSNMADKELKTLLYMCSVVAKSKNAQYRLYYERKRLEGKPHFLIMNNIANKLLRTIYSIVNTGVLYQIGHVTEDPRLKEKVA
;
A
#
# COMPACT_ATOMS: atom_id res chain seq x y z
N MET A 1 -15.80 6.90 10.13
CA MET A 1 -15.45 6.51 8.74
C MET A 1 -15.55 7.63 7.70
N ARG A 2 -16.59 8.49 7.68
CA ARG A 2 -16.66 9.62 6.72
C ARG A 2 -15.52 10.62 6.94
N GLU A 3 -15.37 11.09 8.16
CA GLU A 3 -14.27 11.94 8.61
C GLU A 3 -12.88 11.34 8.30
N LEU A 4 -12.67 10.06 8.63
CA LEU A 4 -11.41 9.37 8.30
C LEU A 4 -11.12 9.37 6.78
N LYS A 5 -12.14 9.19 5.92
CA LYS A 5 -11.99 9.27 4.46
C LYS A 5 -11.62 10.70 4.02
N GLU A 6 -12.18 11.72 4.66
CA GLU A 6 -11.89 13.13 4.39
C GLU A 6 -10.44 13.50 4.77
N LEU A 7 -10.03 13.18 6.00
CA LEU A 7 -8.66 13.41 6.48
C LEU A 7 -7.64 12.72 5.57
N PHE A 8 -7.92 11.47 5.18
CA PHE A 8 -7.02 10.71 4.32
C PHE A 8 -6.90 11.33 2.91
N ARG A 9 -8.03 11.81 2.35
CA ARG A 9 -8.04 12.52 1.06
C ARG A 9 -7.23 13.82 1.14
N LEU A 10 -7.45 14.63 2.18
CA LEU A 10 -6.74 15.89 2.39
C LEU A 10 -5.23 15.64 2.56
N ARG A 11 -4.86 14.66 3.40
CA ARG A 11 -3.47 14.23 3.57
C ARG A 11 -2.82 13.85 2.24
N GLY A 12 -3.53 13.11 1.38
CA GLY A 12 -3.08 12.77 0.03
C GLY A 12 -2.84 13.99 -0.86
N GLN A 13 -3.69 15.03 -0.77
CA GLN A 13 -3.53 16.28 -1.50
C GLN A 13 -2.30 17.08 -1.01
N LEU A 14 -2.19 17.28 0.30
CA LEU A 14 -1.06 18.03 0.89
C LEU A 14 0.28 17.35 0.61
N VAL A 15 0.33 16.01 0.65
CA VAL A 15 1.55 15.26 0.29
C VAL A 15 1.94 15.49 -1.17
N LYS A 16 0.97 15.59 -2.10
CA LYS A 16 1.25 15.89 -3.51
C LYS A 16 1.78 17.31 -3.67
N GLU A 17 1.14 18.29 -3.05
CA GLU A 17 1.56 19.70 -3.08
C GLU A 17 2.96 19.88 -2.50
N ARG A 18 3.22 19.32 -1.31
CA ARG A 18 4.55 19.32 -0.69
C ARG A 18 5.58 18.67 -1.60
N LYS A 19 5.26 17.52 -2.22
CA LYS A 19 6.18 16.83 -3.14
C LYS A 19 6.51 17.70 -4.37
N MET A 20 5.53 18.39 -4.94
CA MET A 20 5.76 19.30 -6.07
C MET A 20 6.75 20.39 -5.68
N LEU A 21 6.45 21.12 -4.60
CA LEU A 21 7.32 22.21 -4.11
C LEU A 21 8.72 21.71 -3.72
N PHE A 22 8.82 20.57 -3.06
CA PHE A 22 10.09 19.97 -2.66
C PHE A 22 10.94 19.55 -3.87
N THR A 23 10.29 19.02 -4.91
CA THR A 23 10.97 18.68 -6.16
C THR A 23 11.50 19.95 -6.82
N HIS A 24 10.69 21.01 -6.88
CA HIS A 24 11.13 22.30 -7.38
C HIS A 24 12.31 22.85 -6.58
N GLU A 25 12.33 22.70 -5.25
CA GLU A 25 13.45 23.15 -4.41
C GLU A 25 14.72 22.33 -4.64
N LYS A 26 14.60 21.01 -4.81
CA LYS A 26 15.75 20.12 -5.07
C LYS A 26 16.44 20.35 -6.42
N VAL A 27 15.73 20.85 -7.42
CA VAL A 27 16.31 21.16 -8.75
C VAL A 27 17.11 22.48 -8.72
N LYS A 28 16.95 23.31 -7.68
CA LYS A 28 17.57 24.65 -7.60
C LYS A 28 19.08 24.73 -7.39
N PRO A 29 19.83 23.71 -6.98
CA PRO A 29 21.29 23.76 -7.08
C PRO A 29 21.76 24.07 -8.50
N GLU A 30 20.97 23.68 -9.52
CA GLU A 30 21.21 23.98 -10.93
C GLU A 30 20.58 25.31 -11.39
N MET A 31 19.59 25.83 -10.65
CA MET A 31 18.92 27.11 -10.90
C MET A 31 18.60 27.84 -9.58
N PRO A 32 19.57 28.58 -9.03
CA PRO A 32 19.43 29.21 -7.72
C PRO A 32 18.36 30.31 -7.74
N TYR A 33 17.78 30.58 -6.57
CA TYR A 33 16.93 31.75 -6.41
C TYR A 33 17.77 33.03 -6.54
N ASN A 34 17.38 33.91 -7.46
CA ASN A 34 17.95 35.27 -7.51
C ASN A 34 17.47 36.15 -6.35
N SER A 35 16.34 35.80 -5.72
CA SER A 35 15.75 36.53 -4.59
C SER A 35 15.75 35.69 -3.32
N ILE A 36 16.44 36.17 -2.28
CA ILE A 36 16.47 35.54 -0.95
C ILE A 36 15.05 35.43 -0.37
N LYS A 37 14.21 36.46 -0.58
CA LYS A 37 12.81 36.45 -0.11
C LYS A 37 11.99 35.33 -0.76
N ALA A 38 12.21 35.06 -2.05
CA ALA A 38 11.52 33.98 -2.76
C ALA A 38 11.92 32.59 -2.22
N HIS A 39 13.20 32.40 -1.88
CA HIS A 39 13.66 31.18 -1.24
C HIS A 39 13.02 30.98 0.13
N TYR A 40 13.08 31.99 0.98
CA TYR A 40 12.51 31.92 2.33
C TYR A 40 10.99 31.67 2.32
N ALA A 41 10.26 32.34 1.43
CA ALA A 41 8.82 32.12 1.29
C ALA A 41 8.49 30.68 0.88
N SER A 42 9.21 30.12 -0.09
CA SER A 42 9.01 28.74 -0.53
C SER A 42 9.30 27.72 0.58
N LYS A 43 10.40 27.93 1.32
CA LYS A 43 10.77 27.08 2.45
C LYS A 43 9.72 27.14 3.56
N LYS A 44 9.25 28.35 3.90
CA LYS A 44 8.17 28.53 4.88
C LYS A 44 6.91 27.75 4.51
N VAL A 45 6.49 27.79 3.24
CA VAL A 45 5.32 27.01 2.78
C VAL A 45 5.57 25.50 2.90
N LEU A 46 6.76 25.03 2.58
CA LEU A 46 7.12 23.61 2.72
C LEU A 46 7.11 23.14 4.18
N ASP A 47 7.59 23.97 5.09
CA ASP A 47 7.58 23.69 6.53
C ASP A 47 6.13 23.64 7.04
N CYS A 48 5.30 24.63 6.69
CA CYS A 48 3.87 24.63 7.05
C CYS A 48 3.13 23.39 6.52
N LEU A 49 3.34 23.02 5.25
CA LEU A 49 2.72 21.80 4.69
C LEU A 49 3.18 20.55 5.42
N SER A 50 4.45 20.50 5.85
CA SER A 50 4.99 19.35 6.59
C SER A 50 4.39 19.25 8.00
N GLU A 51 4.14 20.37 8.66
CA GLU A 51 3.44 20.43 9.95
C GLU A 51 1.99 20.00 9.81
N SER A 52 1.23 20.56 8.85
CA SER A 52 -0.17 20.19 8.65
C SER A 52 -0.34 18.71 8.29
N ILE A 53 0.58 18.12 7.52
CA ILE A 53 0.55 16.67 7.25
C ILE A 53 0.73 15.86 8.54
N LYS A 54 1.63 16.28 9.45
CA LYS A 54 1.85 15.58 10.72
C LYS A 54 0.62 15.67 11.62
N GLU A 55 0.01 16.83 11.72
CA GLU A 55 -1.23 17.04 12.51
C GLU A 55 -2.36 16.13 12.00
N ILE A 56 -2.56 16.07 10.68
CA ILE A 56 -3.57 15.19 10.09
C ILE A 56 -3.23 13.71 10.32
N GLU A 57 -1.95 13.32 10.23
CA GLU A 57 -1.54 11.95 10.52
C GLU A 57 -1.77 11.57 11.99
N GLN A 58 -1.59 12.50 12.93
CA GLN A 58 -1.93 12.30 14.35
C GLN A 58 -3.44 12.15 14.55
N GLU A 59 -4.26 13.00 13.91
CA GLU A 59 -5.71 12.92 13.99
C GLU A 59 -6.25 11.59 13.42
N ILE A 60 -5.70 11.15 12.29
CA ILE A 60 -6.00 9.83 11.70
C ILE A 60 -5.73 8.71 12.71
N MET A 61 -4.60 8.76 13.41
CA MET A 61 -4.23 7.76 14.41
C MET A 61 -5.16 7.81 15.63
N SER A 62 -5.50 9.00 16.13
CA SER A 62 -6.47 9.20 17.21
C SER A 62 -7.83 8.54 16.91
N ILE A 63 -8.35 8.74 15.69
CA ILE A 63 -9.60 8.12 15.25
C ILE A 63 -9.48 6.60 15.15
N ILE A 64 -8.33 6.08 14.71
CA ILE A 64 -8.10 4.63 14.61
C ILE A 64 -8.03 4.00 16.00
N ASP A 65 -7.36 4.65 16.95
CA ASP A 65 -7.16 4.13 18.31
C ASP A 65 -8.42 4.22 19.17
N SER A 66 -9.31 5.20 18.90
CA SER A 66 -10.59 5.32 19.61
C SER A 66 -11.60 4.20 19.29
N ASP A 67 -11.55 3.60 18.10
CA ASP A 67 -12.41 2.48 17.72
C ASP A 67 -11.66 1.15 17.84
N ILE A 68 -12.11 0.31 18.78
CA ILE A 68 -11.54 -1.01 19.07
C ILE A 68 -11.40 -1.88 17.80
N ASN A 69 -12.37 -1.82 16.88
CA ASN A 69 -12.33 -2.62 15.66
C ASN A 69 -11.33 -2.08 14.63
N LEU A 70 -11.18 -0.75 14.53
CA LEU A 70 -10.19 -0.14 13.66
C LEU A 70 -8.79 -0.38 14.20
N SER A 71 -8.60 -0.13 15.49
CA SER A 71 -7.35 -0.34 16.21
C SER A 71 -6.86 -1.79 16.08
N ARG A 72 -7.73 -2.77 16.37
CA ARG A 72 -7.41 -4.20 16.21
C ARG A 72 -6.93 -4.53 14.79
N ASN A 73 -7.69 -4.12 13.77
CA ASN A 73 -7.32 -4.42 12.38
C ASN A 73 -6.06 -3.66 11.95
N TYR A 74 -5.86 -2.44 12.44
CA TYR A 74 -4.64 -1.68 12.22
C TYR A 74 -3.41 -2.40 12.76
N TYR A 75 -3.44 -2.88 14.01
CA TYR A 75 -2.35 -3.65 14.60
C TYR A 75 -2.07 -4.95 13.85
N LEU A 76 -3.12 -5.66 13.44
CA LEU A 76 -2.99 -6.88 12.63
C LEU A 76 -2.32 -6.58 11.28
N VAL A 77 -2.75 -5.53 10.57
CA VAL A 77 -2.23 -5.18 9.24
C VAL A 77 -0.79 -4.67 9.33
N THR A 78 -0.46 -3.84 10.32
CA THR A 78 0.90 -3.31 10.53
C THR A 78 1.90 -4.37 11.00
N SER A 79 1.43 -5.48 11.59
CA SER A 79 2.30 -6.63 11.93
C SER A 79 2.94 -7.28 10.70
N VAL A 80 2.34 -7.14 9.51
CA VAL A 80 2.86 -7.73 8.28
C VAL A 80 4.14 -7.03 7.84
N VAL A 81 5.22 -7.81 7.68
CA VAL A 81 6.51 -7.27 7.25
C VAL A 81 6.40 -6.53 5.91
N GLY A 82 6.73 -5.25 5.93
CA GLY A 82 6.69 -4.36 4.77
C GLY A 82 5.46 -3.46 4.70
N VAL A 83 4.45 -3.69 5.53
CA VAL A 83 3.27 -2.83 5.64
C VAL A 83 3.55 -1.76 6.70
N GLY A 84 3.49 -0.49 6.29
CA GLY A 84 3.65 0.66 7.19
C GLY A 84 2.31 1.30 7.56
N GLN A 85 2.37 2.29 8.45
CA GLN A 85 1.20 3.02 8.96
C GLN A 85 0.32 3.56 7.82
N VAL A 86 0.91 4.27 6.86
CA VAL A 86 0.18 4.85 5.72
C VAL A 86 -0.58 3.79 4.91
N THR A 87 0.07 2.66 4.62
CA THR A 87 -0.57 1.58 3.86
C THR A 87 -1.65 0.87 4.65
N ALA A 88 -1.44 0.69 5.96
CA ALA A 88 -2.46 0.12 6.84
C ALA A 88 -3.70 1.02 6.91
N CYS A 89 -3.51 2.32 7.13
CA CYS A 89 -4.60 3.30 7.11
C CYS A 89 -5.32 3.32 5.76
N GLU A 90 -4.58 3.36 4.64
CA GLU A 90 -5.17 3.33 3.30
C GLU A 90 -6.04 2.09 3.09
N LEU A 91 -5.55 0.91 3.46
CA LEU A 91 -6.30 -0.34 3.34
C LEU A 91 -7.58 -0.28 4.18
N ILE A 92 -7.51 0.18 5.43
CA ILE A 92 -8.69 0.32 6.30
C ILE A 92 -9.70 1.30 5.71
N VAL A 93 -9.25 2.47 5.25
CA VAL A 93 -10.12 3.51 4.70
C VAL A 93 -10.82 3.05 3.41
N LYS A 94 -10.06 2.44 2.48
CA LYS A 94 -10.55 2.03 1.15
C LYS A 94 -11.41 0.77 1.18
N THR A 95 -11.15 -0.14 2.11
CA THR A 95 -11.90 -1.41 2.23
C THR A 95 -13.07 -1.31 3.21
N GLY A 96 -13.27 -0.15 3.85
CA GLY A 96 -14.28 0.03 4.89
C GLY A 96 -14.01 -0.86 6.10
N ASN A 97 -12.76 -0.86 6.58
CA ASN A 97 -12.25 -1.78 7.60
C ASN A 97 -12.44 -3.26 7.22
N PHE A 98 -12.11 -3.62 5.98
CA PHE A 98 -12.26 -4.95 5.38
C PHE A 98 -13.72 -5.46 5.29
N LYS A 99 -14.73 -4.61 5.55
CA LYS A 99 -16.16 -4.96 5.47
C LYS A 99 -16.73 -4.76 4.07
N GLU A 100 -16.43 -3.63 3.41
CA GLU A 100 -16.92 -3.33 2.06
C GLU A 100 -16.23 -4.24 1.02
N ILE A 101 -14.91 -4.41 1.16
CA ILE A 101 -14.11 -5.31 0.33
C ILE A 101 -13.65 -6.48 1.21
N ASN A 102 -14.46 -7.53 1.25
CA ASN A 102 -14.31 -8.65 2.17
C ASN A 102 -13.31 -9.74 1.74
N THR A 103 -12.85 -9.74 0.49
CA THR A 103 -11.95 -10.78 -0.01
C THR A 103 -10.71 -10.21 -0.67
N ALA A 104 -9.58 -10.87 -0.47
CA ALA A 104 -8.31 -10.51 -1.10
C ALA A 104 -8.41 -10.44 -2.62
N ARG A 105 -9.26 -11.28 -3.24
CA ARG A 105 -9.47 -11.29 -4.69
C ARG A 105 -10.14 -10.00 -5.18
N LYS A 106 -11.21 -9.55 -4.49
CA LYS A 106 -11.86 -8.26 -4.78
C LYS A 106 -10.89 -7.10 -4.56
N ALA A 107 -10.12 -7.13 -3.47
CA ALA A 107 -9.11 -6.12 -3.18
C ALA A 107 -8.00 -6.06 -4.24
N SER A 108 -7.54 -7.22 -4.73
CA SER A 108 -6.51 -7.31 -5.77
C SER A 108 -7.00 -6.74 -7.11
N SER A 109 -8.29 -6.91 -7.40
CA SER A 109 -8.95 -6.33 -8.56
C SER A 109 -9.10 -4.81 -8.40
N TYR A 110 -9.57 -4.37 -7.24
CA TYR A 110 -9.74 -2.95 -6.90
C TYR A 110 -8.42 -2.17 -6.98
N ALA A 111 -7.34 -2.71 -6.38
CA ALA A 111 -6.00 -2.14 -6.43
C ALA A 111 -5.31 -2.28 -7.81
N GLY A 112 -5.91 -3.00 -8.78
CA GLY A 112 -5.30 -3.20 -10.10
C GLY A 112 -3.99 -4.01 -10.07
N ILE A 113 -3.80 -4.85 -9.06
CA ILE A 113 -2.72 -5.84 -8.99
C ILE A 113 -3.05 -7.03 -9.89
N CYS A 114 -4.32 -7.43 -9.91
CA CYS A 114 -4.82 -8.45 -10.80
C CYS A 114 -4.91 -7.90 -12.24
N PRO A 115 -4.32 -8.57 -13.24
CA PRO A 115 -4.51 -8.18 -14.63
C PRO A 115 -5.94 -8.47 -15.09
N PHE A 116 -6.51 -7.57 -15.89
CA PHE A 116 -7.84 -7.74 -16.48
C PHE A 116 -7.73 -8.29 -17.91
N PRO A 117 -8.58 -9.24 -18.30
CA PRO A 117 -8.62 -9.73 -19.68
C PRO A 117 -8.93 -8.56 -20.61
N ASN A 118 -8.19 -8.50 -21.72
CA ASN A 118 -8.31 -7.46 -22.73
C ASN A 118 -8.54 -8.13 -24.09
N SER A 119 -9.54 -9.00 -24.11
CA SER A 119 -9.84 -9.86 -25.25
C SER A 119 -11.24 -9.51 -25.72
N SER A 120 -11.40 -9.21 -27.01
CA SER A 120 -12.70 -9.18 -27.66
C SER A 120 -12.87 -10.48 -28.45
N GLY A 121 -14.11 -10.84 -28.80
CA GLY A 121 -14.39 -12.08 -29.54
C GLY A 121 -13.63 -12.23 -30.87
N LYS A 122 -13.04 -11.14 -31.40
CA LYS A 122 -12.23 -11.12 -32.62
C LYS A 122 -10.71 -10.99 -32.36
N MET A 123 -10.28 -10.67 -31.14
CA MET A 123 -8.89 -10.34 -30.87
C MET A 123 -8.48 -10.59 -29.42
N VAL A 124 -7.44 -11.39 -29.23
CA VAL A 124 -6.82 -11.64 -27.92
C VAL A 124 -5.66 -10.68 -27.72
N LYS A 125 -5.82 -9.64 -26.88
CA LYS A 125 -4.71 -8.76 -26.48
C LYS A 125 -4.15 -9.16 -25.12
N LYS A 126 -2.94 -8.67 -24.84
CA LYS A 126 -2.32 -8.78 -23.52
C LYS A 126 -3.20 -8.10 -22.47
N SER A 127 -3.37 -8.78 -21.34
CA SER A 127 -4.10 -8.26 -20.18
C SER A 127 -3.51 -6.95 -19.69
N LYS A 128 -4.37 -6.04 -19.25
CA LYS A 128 -3.98 -4.71 -18.78
C LYS A 128 -4.56 -4.42 -17.40
N VAL A 129 -3.99 -3.43 -16.73
CA VAL A 129 -4.57 -2.87 -15.51
C VAL A 129 -5.75 -1.99 -15.92
N SER A 130 -6.87 -2.08 -15.20
CA SER A 130 -8.02 -1.22 -15.46
C SER A 130 -7.68 0.25 -15.18
N ASN A 131 -8.22 1.17 -15.99
CA ASN A 131 -8.11 2.61 -15.72
C ASN A 131 -8.85 3.03 -14.44
N MET A 132 -9.86 2.25 -14.03
CA MET A 132 -10.66 2.48 -12.83
C MET A 132 -10.00 1.91 -11.56
N ALA A 133 -8.87 1.23 -11.69
CA ALA A 133 -8.17 0.67 -10.53
C ALA A 133 -7.52 1.77 -9.69
N ASP A 134 -7.44 1.53 -8.39
CA ASP A 134 -6.77 2.43 -7.46
C ASP A 134 -5.25 2.35 -7.61
N LYS A 135 -4.70 3.31 -8.39
CA LYS A 135 -3.27 3.39 -8.69
C LYS A 135 -2.44 3.80 -7.46
N GLU A 136 -3.02 4.51 -6.51
CA GLU A 136 -2.34 4.93 -5.28
C GLU A 136 -2.11 3.70 -4.40
N LEU A 137 -3.17 2.92 -4.17
CA LEU A 137 -3.09 1.67 -3.43
C LEU A 137 -2.12 0.67 -4.11
N LYS A 138 -2.13 0.60 -5.44
CA LYS A 138 -1.15 -0.21 -6.19
C LYS A 138 0.29 0.18 -5.89
N THR A 139 0.56 1.48 -5.89
CA THR A 139 1.91 2.02 -5.65
C THR A 139 2.35 1.73 -4.22
N LEU A 140 1.46 1.89 -3.24
CA LEU A 140 1.73 1.53 -1.85
C LEU A 140 2.06 0.05 -1.69
N LEU A 141 1.24 -0.84 -2.26
CA LEU A 141 1.47 -2.29 -2.19
C LEU A 141 2.76 -2.70 -2.92
N TYR A 142 3.13 -2.01 -3.99
CA TYR A 142 4.44 -2.19 -4.61
C TYR A 142 5.58 -1.81 -3.67
N MET A 143 5.52 -0.65 -3.00
CA MET A 143 6.53 -0.25 -2.02
C MET A 143 6.62 -1.24 -0.86
N CYS A 144 5.50 -1.76 -0.37
CA CYS A 144 5.48 -2.83 0.62
C CYS A 144 6.19 -4.09 0.11
N SER A 145 5.99 -4.45 -1.17
CA SER A 145 6.66 -5.62 -1.77
C SER A 145 8.17 -5.48 -1.84
N VAL A 146 8.69 -4.26 -2.02
CA VAL A 146 10.14 -3.98 -2.01
C VAL A 146 10.72 -4.26 -0.64
N VAL A 147 10.07 -3.75 0.42
CA VAL A 147 10.51 -3.96 1.80
C VAL A 147 10.35 -5.42 2.21
N ALA A 148 9.24 -6.08 1.85
CA ALA A 148 9.00 -7.48 2.16
C ALA A 148 10.04 -8.40 1.52
N LYS A 149 10.40 -8.18 0.25
CA LYS A 149 11.49 -8.90 -0.42
C LYS A 149 12.83 -8.71 0.31
N SER A 150 13.08 -7.50 0.82
CA SER A 150 14.32 -7.19 1.53
C SER A 150 14.36 -7.87 2.92
N LYS A 151 13.28 -7.81 3.69
CA LYS A 151 13.27 -8.23 5.10
C LYS A 151 12.83 -9.68 5.35
N ASN A 152 12.17 -10.34 4.39
CA ASN A 152 11.66 -11.69 4.56
C ASN A 152 12.27 -12.65 3.52
N ALA A 153 12.93 -13.69 4.02
CA ALA A 153 13.61 -14.71 3.22
C ALA A 153 12.67 -15.45 2.26
N GLN A 154 11.42 -15.73 2.64
CA GLN A 154 10.46 -16.43 1.78
C GLN A 154 10.12 -15.61 0.52
N TYR A 155 9.94 -14.29 0.66
CA TYR A 155 9.70 -13.41 -0.48
C TYR A 155 10.95 -13.22 -1.34
N ARG A 156 12.14 -13.20 -0.72
CA ARG A 156 13.42 -13.16 -1.42
C ARG A 156 13.66 -14.40 -2.27
N LEU A 157 13.50 -15.59 -1.68
CA LEU A 157 13.62 -16.88 -2.37
C LEU A 157 12.59 -16.99 -3.50
N TYR A 158 11.35 -16.55 -3.28
CA TYR A 158 10.35 -16.49 -4.34
C TYR A 158 10.81 -15.59 -5.50
N TYR A 159 11.37 -14.42 -5.19
CA TYR A 159 11.86 -13.48 -6.19
C TYR A 159 13.01 -14.08 -7.02
N GLU A 160 14.03 -14.63 -6.36
CA GLU A 160 15.20 -15.24 -6.99
C GLU A 160 14.81 -16.43 -7.86
N ARG A 161 13.98 -17.34 -7.34
CA ARG A 161 13.46 -18.46 -8.13
C ARG A 161 12.74 -17.99 -9.39
N LYS A 162 11.88 -16.97 -9.30
CA LYS A 162 11.18 -16.43 -10.48
C LYS A 162 12.11 -15.68 -11.44
N ARG A 163 13.21 -15.11 -10.95
CA ARG A 163 14.26 -14.53 -11.80
C ARG A 163 15.02 -15.59 -12.57
N LEU A 164 15.35 -16.72 -11.94
CA LEU A 164 15.98 -17.87 -12.60
C LEU A 164 15.06 -18.48 -13.67
N GLU A 165 13.75 -18.46 -13.46
CA GLU A 165 12.74 -18.81 -14.49
C GLU A 165 12.64 -17.78 -15.65
N GLY A 166 13.48 -16.74 -15.67
CA GLY A 166 13.49 -15.73 -16.74
C GLY A 166 12.35 -14.69 -16.66
N LYS A 167 11.64 -14.58 -15.53
CA LYS A 167 10.50 -13.66 -15.43
C LYS A 167 10.95 -12.20 -15.25
N PRO A 168 10.21 -11.22 -15.82
CA PRO A 168 10.56 -9.82 -15.72
C PRO A 168 10.35 -9.27 -14.30
N HIS A 169 11.20 -8.31 -13.90
CA HIS A 169 11.24 -7.73 -12.56
C HIS A 169 9.86 -7.34 -12.01
N PHE A 170 9.17 -6.47 -12.75
CA PHE A 170 7.93 -5.86 -12.31
C PHE A 170 6.79 -6.87 -12.19
N LEU A 171 6.81 -7.94 -12.99
CA LEU A 171 5.85 -9.03 -12.86
C LEU A 171 6.06 -9.77 -11.53
N ILE A 172 7.31 -10.04 -11.16
CA ILE A 172 7.64 -10.72 -9.90
C ILE A 172 7.25 -9.84 -8.71
N MET A 173 7.59 -8.54 -8.74
CA MET A 173 7.22 -7.60 -7.67
C MET A 173 5.69 -7.49 -7.54
N ASN A 174 4.96 -7.42 -8.64
CA ASN A 174 3.49 -7.41 -8.62
C ASN A 174 2.91 -8.71 -8.03
N ASN A 175 3.56 -9.86 -8.29
CA ASN A 175 3.17 -11.13 -7.65
C ASN A 175 3.42 -11.11 -6.14
N ILE A 176 4.53 -10.54 -5.68
CA ILE A 176 4.82 -10.38 -4.25
C ILE A 176 3.80 -9.44 -3.60
N ALA A 177 3.46 -8.32 -4.24
CA ALA A 177 2.40 -7.42 -3.77
C ALA A 177 1.04 -8.13 -3.64
N ASN A 178 0.68 -8.98 -4.61
CA ASN A 178 -0.55 -9.78 -4.55
C ASN A 178 -0.51 -10.81 -3.39
N LYS A 179 0.64 -11.44 -3.17
CA LYS A 179 0.83 -12.36 -2.04
C LYS A 179 0.68 -11.63 -0.70
N LEU A 180 1.33 -10.47 -0.55
CA LEU A 180 1.19 -9.64 0.65
C LEU A 180 -0.26 -9.27 0.92
N LEU A 181 -0.99 -8.81 -0.11
CA LEU A 181 -2.39 -8.46 0.04
C LEU A 181 -3.24 -9.65 0.51
N ARG A 182 -2.99 -10.85 -0.03
CA ARG A 182 -3.66 -12.07 0.43
C ARG A 182 -3.31 -12.43 1.87
N THR A 183 -2.05 -12.28 2.27
CA THR A 183 -1.60 -12.49 3.65
C THR A 183 -2.28 -11.52 4.61
N ILE A 184 -2.38 -10.24 4.25
CA ILE A 184 -3.08 -9.22 5.06
C ILE A 184 -4.53 -9.63 5.31
N TYR A 185 -5.27 -10.01 4.26
CA TYR A 185 -6.65 -10.48 4.39
C TYR A 185 -6.77 -11.76 5.23
N SER A 186 -5.82 -12.68 5.10
CA SER A 186 -5.79 -13.90 5.91
C SER A 186 -5.63 -13.59 7.40
N ILE A 187 -4.75 -12.64 7.73
CA ILE A 187 -4.47 -12.20 9.10
C ILE A 187 -5.67 -11.48 9.71
N VAL A 188 -6.31 -10.58 8.96
CA VAL A 188 -7.53 -9.91 9.42
C VAL A 188 -8.65 -10.92 9.67
N ASN A 189 -8.83 -11.91 8.79
CA ASN A 189 -9.86 -12.93 8.95
C ASN A 189 -9.59 -13.89 10.12
N THR A 190 -8.33 -14.26 10.35
CA THR A 190 -7.95 -15.17 11.44
C THR A 190 -7.83 -14.44 12.79
N GLY A 191 -7.55 -13.14 12.76
CA GLY A 191 -7.31 -12.34 13.96
C GLY A 191 -5.98 -12.62 14.65
N VAL A 192 -5.04 -13.30 13.97
CA VAL A 192 -3.73 -13.69 14.50
C VAL A 192 -2.63 -12.82 13.91
N LEU A 193 -1.71 -12.36 14.76
CA LEU A 193 -0.57 -11.53 14.34
C LEU A 193 0.33 -12.26 13.33
N TYR A 194 0.94 -11.48 12.43
CA TYR A 194 1.88 -12.04 11.46
C TYR A 194 3.11 -12.66 12.14
N GLN A 195 3.43 -13.89 11.77
CA GLN A 195 4.64 -14.59 12.20
C GLN A 195 5.57 -14.81 11.01
N ILE A 196 6.83 -14.37 11.15
CA ILE A 196 7.86 -14.60 10.14
C ILE A 196 8.16 -16.09 10.09
N GLY A 197 8.12 -16.67 8.89
CA GLY A 197 8.39 -18.10 8.71
C GLY A 197 7.17 -19.01 8.90
N HIS A 198 5.97 -18.45 9.13
CA HIS A 198 4.74 -19.24 9.21
C HIS A 198 4.57 -20.14 7.98
N VAL A 199 4.46 -21.44 8.21
CA VAL A 199 4.20 -22.44 7.18
C VAL A 199 2.69 -22.68 7.16
N THR A 200 2.07 -22.43 6.01
CA THR A 200 0.64 -22.71 5.85
C THR A 200 0.45 -24.22 5.83
N GLU A 201 -0.32 -24.74 6.78
CA GLU A 201 -0.77 -26.14 6.77
C GLU A 201 -1.69 -26.37 5.56
N ASP A 202 -1.50 -27.48 4.86
CA ASP A 202 -2.36 -27.83 3.73
C ASP A 202 -3.80 -28.06 4.26
N PRO A 203 -4.81 -27.32 3.78
CA PRO A 203 -6.19 -27.49 4.21
C PRO A 203 -6.71 -28.92 4.04
N ARG A 204 -6.18 -29.68 3.07
CA ARG A 204 -6.56 -31.06 2.79
C ARG A 204 -6.05 -32.06 3.84
N LEU A 205 -5.04 -31.67 4.62
CA LEU A 205 -4.50 -32.49 5.69
C LEU A 205 -5.27 -32.33 7.01
N LYS A 206 -6.09 -31.28 7.14
CA LYS A 206 -6.90 -31.02 8.35
C LYS A 206 -8.09 -31.98 8.51
N GLU A 207 -8.62 -32.52 7.41
CA GLU A 207 -9.78 -33.42 7.43
C GLU A 207 -9.45 -34.86 7.84
N LYS A 208 -8.16 -35.21 8.06
CA LYS A 208 -7.74 -36.57 8.46
C LYS A 208 -7.63 -36.80 9.97
N VAL A 209 -8.02 -35.81 10.77
CA VAL A 209 -8.04 -35.91 12.24
C VAL A 209 -9.45 -35.57 12.72
N ALA A 210 -10.36 -36.53 12.56
CA ALA A 210 -11.67 -36.58 13.19
C ALA A 210 -12.04 -38.06 13.40
#